data_AF-A0A7W0Q7N4-F1
#
_entry.id   AF-A0A7W0Q7N4-F1
#
_cell.length_a   1.000
_cell.length_b   1.000
_cell.length_c   1.000
_cell.angle_alpha   90.00
_cell.angle_beta   90.00
_cell.angle_gamma   90.00
#
_symmetry.space_group_name_H-M   'P 1'
#
loop_
_entity.id
_entity.type
_entity.pdbx_description
1 polymer ?
#
loop_
_entity_poly.entity_id
_entity_poly.type
_entity_poly.pdbx_seq_one_letter_code
_entity_poly.pdbx_strand_id
1 'polypeptide(L)'
;MLLLDERILSDGTHAKSWATATGAHLHLRDDDGTEGELSVAAVDRVMSRYGRALDPAIPVTGDVLELAGGFRLRRLRYHAPVDAEARDYLLWERPGEEPLCVVATMATAALRYLVLRLAAERPQETET
;
A
#
# COMPACT_ATOMS: atom_id res chain seq x y z
N MET A 1 -2.14 -2.76 12.11
CA MET A 1 -3.00 -2.70 10.91
C MET A 1 -2.97 -1.27 10.39
N LEU A 2 -2.79 -1.08 9.09
CA LEU A 2 -2.69 0.22 8.43
C LEU A 2 -3.78 0.32 7.36
N LEU A 3 -4.50 1.43 7.32
CA LEU A 3 -5.42 1.73 6.23
C LEU A 3 -4.61 2.24 5.03
N LEU A 4 -4.79 1.59 3.88
CA LEU A 4 -4.06 1.91 2.66
C LEU A 4 -4.83 2.89 1.78
N ASP A 5 -6.12 2.65 1.53
CA ASP A 5 -6.94 3.43 0.62
C ASP A 5 -8.41 3.38 1.04
N GLU A 6 -9.15 4.42 0.68
CA GLU A 6 -10.60 4.56 0.85
C GLU A 6 -11.18 5.05 -0.48
N ARG A 7 -12.17 4.35 -1.03
CA ARG A 7 -12.72 4.64 -2.35
C ARG A 7 -14.23 4.44 -2.41
N ILE A 8 -14.89 5.18 -3.28
CA ILE A 8 -16.30 4.95 -3.63
C ILE A 8 -16.34 4.08 -4.89
N LEU A 9 -17.01 2.95 -4.79
CA LEU A 9 -17.23 2.00 -5.89
C LEU A 9 -18.32 2.52 -6.85
N SER A 10 -18.45 1.90 -8.02
CA SER A 10 -19.40 2.33 -9.07
C SER A 10 -20.87 2.20 -8.65
N ASP A 11 -21.17 1.37 -7.64
CA ASP A 11 -22.48 1.21 -7.03
C ASP A 11 -22.75 2.21 -5.89
N GLY A 12 -21.80 3.10 -5.60
CA GLY A 12 -21.86 4.06 -4.50
C GLY A 12 -21.39 3.50 -3.15
N THR A 13 -20.98 2.24 -3.08
CA THR A 13 -20.48 1.64 -1.84
C THR A 13 -19.13 2.24 -1.48
N HIS A 14 -18.98 2.62 -0.21
CA HIS A 14 -17.68 3.00 0.34
C HIS A 14 -16.89 1.74 0.70
N ALA A 15 -15.72 1.57 0.08
CA ALA A 15 -14.84 0.42 0.30
C ALA A 15 -13.44 0.89 0.76
N LYS A 16 -12.80 0.07 1.59
CA LYS A 16 -11.46 0.34 2.10
C LYS A 16 -10.53 -0.84 1.88
N SER A 17 -9.23 -0.55 1.84
CA SER A 17 -8.18 -1.55 1.82
C SER A 17 -7.25 -1.37 3.00
N TRP A 18 -6.91 -2.45 3.70
CA TRP A 18 -5.99 -2.44 4.82
C TRP A 18 -4.81 -3.36 4.60
N ALA A 19 -3.75 -3.09 5.35
CA ALA A 19 -2.59 -3.94 5.47
C ALA A 19 -2.28 -4.33 6.91
N THR A 20 -1.82 -5.56 7.10
CA THR A 20 -1.04 -5.99 8.28
C THR A 20 0.30 -6.52 7.81
N ALA A 21 1.24 -6.71 8.74
CA ALA A 21 2.56 -7.23 8.43
C ALA A 21 2.89 -8.39 9.37
N THR A 22 3.49 -9.43 8.79
CA THR A 22 4.02 -10.59 9.51
C THR A 22 5.43 -10.88 8.98
N GLY A 23 6.45 -10.50 9.74
CA GLY A 23 7.83 -10.62 9.29
C GLY A 23 8.07 -9.85 7.99
N ALA A 24 8.51 -10.56 6.94
CA ALA A 24 8.84 -9.98 5.64
C ALA A 24 7.67 -9.92 4.65
N HIS A 25 6.43 -10.05 5.14
CA HIS A 25 5.24 -10.09 4.31
C HIS A 25 4.19 -9.08 4.76
N LEU A 26 3.53 -8.48 3.77
CA LEU A 26 2.37 -7.63 3.91
C LEU A 26 1.13 -8.43 3.54
N HIS A 27 0.17 -8.52 4.46
CA HIS A 27 -1.15 -9.08 4.18
C HIS A 27 -2.10 -7.95 3.84
N LEU A 28 -2.69 -8.00 2.65
CA LEU A 28 -3.67 -7.05 2.17
C LEU A 28 -5.07 -7.64 2.35
N ARG A 29 -5.99 -6.84 2.89
CA ARG A 29 -7.42 -7.15 2.97
C ARG A 29 -8.22 -5.99 2.43
N ASP A 30 -9.15 -6.27 1.52
CA ASP A 30 -10.08 -5.30 0.96
C ASP A 30 -11.51 -5.62 1.41
N ASP A 31 -12.35 -4.59 1.55
CA ASP A 31 -13.78 -4.77 1.85
C ASP A 31 -14.52 -5.56 0.77
N ASP A 32 -14.04 -5.56 -0.47
CA ASP A 32 -14.62 -6.37 -1.55
C ASP A 32 -14.32 -7.88 -1.44
N GLY A 33 -13.62 -8.30 -0.38
CA GLY A 33 -13.24 -9.68 -0.12
C GLY A 33 -11.89 -10.09 -0.73
N THR A 34 -11.22 -9.20 -1.47
CA THR A 34 -9.85 -9.46 -1.94
C THR A 34 -8.91 -9.56 -0.74
N GLU A 35 -8.27 -10.72 -0.58
CA GLU A 35 -7.25 -10.94 0.44
C GLU A 35 -6.04 -11.65 -0.16
N GLY A 36 -4.85 -11.30 0.32
CA GLY A 36 -3.64 -12.03 -0.02
C GLY A 36 -2.38 -11.43 0.58
N GLU A 37 -1.28 -12.07 0.26
CA GLU A 37 0.02 -11.78 0.86
C GLU A 37 1.01 -11.36 -0.22
N LEU A 38 1.81 -10.34 0.09
CA LEU A 38 2.88 -9.83 -0.75
C LEU A 38 4.17 -9.80 0.06
N SER A 39 5.27 -10.26 -0.55
CA SER A 39 6.60 -10.09 0.05
C SER A 39 7.00 -8.61 0.09
N VAL A 40 7.87 -8.24 1.02
CA VAL A 40 8.51 -6.92 1.06
C VAL A 40 9.11 -6.55 -0.30
N ALA A 41 9.70 -7.51 -1.02
CA ALA A 41 10.26 -7.28 -2.36
C ALA A 41 9.19 -6.93 -3.41
N ALA A 42 7.99 -7.53 -3.32
CA ALA A 42 6.87 -7.18 -4.20
C ALA A 42 6.34 -5.77 -3.89
N VAL A 43 6.20 -5.42 -2.60
CA VAL A 43 5.83 -4.07 -2.17
C VAL A 43 6.87 -3.05 -2.65
N ASP A 44 8.15 -3.33 -2.41
CA ASP A 44 9.27 -2.48 -2.82
C ASP A 44 9.29 -2.21 -4.32
N ARG A 45 9.01 -3.23 -5.14
CA ARG A 45 8.89 -3.06 -6.60
C ARG A 45 7.73 -2.15 -7.00
N VAL A 46 6.57 -2.27 -6.36
CA VAL A 46 5.42 -1.38 -6.62
C VAL A 46 5.78 0.05 -6.24
N MET A 47 6.32 0.24 -5.04
CA MET A 47 6.67 1.56 -4.53
C MET A 47 7.79 2.20 -5.36
N SER A 48 8.81 1.44 -5.78
CA SER A 48 9.88 1.92 -6.66
C SER A 48 9.39 2.26 -8.06
N ARG A 49 8.39 1.54 -8.58
CA ARG A 49 7.84 1.78 -9.92
C ARG A 49 7.07 3.10 -9.99
N TYR A 50 6.27 3.39 -8.97
CA TYR A 50 5.34 4.52 -8.97
C TYR A 50 5.80 5.69 -8.10
N GLY A 51 6.78 5.45 -7.23
CA GLY A 51 7.26 6.39 -6.24
C GLY A 51 8.06 7.55 -6.81
N ARG A 52 8.03 8.63 -6.05
CA ARG A 52 8.94 9.76 -6.15
C ARG A 52 9.51 10.05 -4.77
N ALA A 53 10.71 10.61 -4.71
CA ALA A 53 11.28 11.07 -3.45
C ALA A 53 10.33 12.06 -2.78
N LEU A 54 10.15 11.92 -1.46
CA LEU A 54 9.38 12.87 -0.68
C LEU A 54 10.16 14.18 -0.55
N ASP A 55 9.48 15.33 -0.71
CA ASP A 55 10.09 16.62 -0.40
C ASP A 55 10.48 16.67 1.09
N PRO A 56 11.75 16.93 1.43
CA PRO A 56 12.22 16.98 2.81
C PRO A 56 11.50 18.01 3.70
N ALA A 57 10.85 19.02 3.11
CA ALA A 57 10.06 20.00 3.84
C ALA A 57 8.71 19.46 4.33
N ILE A 58 8.25 18.32 3.80
CA ILE A 58 6.97 17.73 4.18
C ILE A 58 7.15 16.94 5.50
N PRO A 59 6.42 17.30 6.57
CA PRO A 59 6.51 16.57 7.83
C PRO A 59 5.93 15.16 7.68
N VAL A 60 6.75 14.16 7.96
CA VAL A 60 6.33 12.76 7.96
C VAL A 60 5.56 12.46 9.25
N THR A 61 4.25 12.41 9.15
CA THR A 61 3.35 12.06 10.25
C THR A 61 2.32 11.01 9.79
N GLY A 62 1.69 10.30 10.73
CA GLY A 62 0.65 9.32 10.44
C GLY A 62 1.01 7.89 10.79
N ASP A 63 0.04 7.00 10.62
CA ASP A 63 0.13 5.59 10.99
C ASP A 63 1.17 4.85 10.16
N VAL A 64 1.92 3.97 10.82
CA VAL A 64 3.01 3.20 10.22
C VAL A 64 2.79 1.70 10.41
N LEU A 65 3.14 0.96 9.38
CA LEU A 65 3.27 -0.48 9.37
C LEU A 65 4.75 -0.83 9.21
N GLU A 66 5.33 -1.47 10.22
CA GLU A 66 6.71 -1.94 10.18
C GLU A 66 6.79 -3.36 9.59
N LEU A 67 7.78 -3.59 8.74
CA LEU A 67 8.07 -4.90 8.14
C LEU A 67 9.51 -5.31 8.50
N ALA A 68 9.79 -6.61 8.40
CA ALA A 68 11.13 -7.14 8.68
C ALA A 68 12.19 -6.48 7.82
N GLY A 69 13.40 -6.38 8.36
CA GLY A 69 14.52 -5.72 7.69
C GLY A 69 14.53 -4.19 7.83
N GLY A 70 13.64 -3.60 8.63
CA GLY A 70 13.60 -2.16 8.90
C GLY A 70 12.83 -1.36 7.85
N PHE A 71 12.09 -2.04 6.97
CA PHE A 71 11.19 -1.39 6.02
C PHE A 71 9.94 -0.88 6.73
N ARG A 72 9.41 0.25 6.27
CA ARG A 72 8.16 0.81 6.80
C ARG A 72 7.26 1.29 5.67
N LEU A 73 5.97 1.02 5.82
CA LEU A 73 4.92 1.60 5.01
C LEU A 73 4.11 2.55 5.89
N ARG A 74 3.94 3.80 5.48
CA ARG A 74 3.21 4.81 6.25
C ARG A 74 2.12 5.44 5.40
N ARG A 75 0.95 5.70 6.00
CA ARG A 75 -0.06 6.56 5.39
C ARG A 75 0.19 8.00 5.82
N LEU A 76 0.31 8.89 4.84
CA LEU A 76 0.48 10.32 5.02
C LEU A 76 -0.71 11.03 4.37
N ARG A 77 -1.40 11.87 5.14
CA ARG A 77 -2.41 12.78 4.58
C ARG A 77 -1.79 14.15 4.41
N TYR A 78 -1.68 14.62 3.17
CA TYR A 78 -1.07 15.92 2.87
C TYR A 78 -2.05 16.83 2.15
N HIS A 79 -2.16 18.06 2.67
CA HIS A 79 -2.89 19.15 2.06
C HIS A 79 -1.89 20.08 1.37
N ALA A 80 -1.79 20.00 0.04
CA ALA A 80 -1.02 21.00 -0.69
C ALA A 80 -1.72 22.37 -0.57
N PRO A 81 -0.99 23.49 -0.48
CA PRO A 81 -1.58 24.82 -0.27
C PRO A 81 -2.63 25.26 -1.31
N VAL A 82 -2.61 24.63 -2.49
CA VAL A 82 -3.51 24.92 -3.61
C VAL A 82 -4.49 23.78 -3.91
N ASP A 83 -4.40 22.64 -3.21
CA ASP A 83 -5.33 21.53 -3.39
C ASP A 83 -6.57 21.75 -2.50
N ALA A 84 -7.74 21.78 -3.13
CA ALA A 84 -9.02 21.88 -2.42
C ALA A 84 -9.32 20.66 -1.54
N GLU A 85 -8.67 19.52 -1.80
CA GLU A 85 -8.85 18.26 -1.09
C GLU A 85 -7.50 17.67 -0.68
N ALA A 86 -7.40 17.17 0.56
CA ALA A 86 -6.24 16.40 0.96
C ALA A 86 -6.11 15.16 0.08
N ARG A 87 -4.88 14.86 -0.31
CA ARG A 87 -4.56 13.56 -0.89
C ARG A 87 -3.94 12.67 0.17
N ASP A 88 -4.35 11.41 0.15
CA ASP A 88 -3.69 10.36 0.89
C ASP A 88 -2.53 9.80 0.06
N TYR A 89 -1.41 9.61 0.74
CA TYR A 89 -0.18 9.07 0.18
C TYR A 89 0.27 7.87 0.99
N LEU A 90 0.93 6.93 0.33
CA LEU A 90 1.74 5.89 0.96
C LEU A 90 3.20 6.25 0.81
N LEU A 91 3.90 6.25 1.94
CA LEU A 91 5.33 6.45 2.04
C LEU A 91 6.02 5.11 2.31
N TRP A 92 6.98 4.76 1.47
CA TRP A 92 7.82 3.58 1.60
C TRP A 92 9.20 3.98 2.07
N GLU A 93 9.52 3.61 3.31
CA GLU A 93 10.81 3.90 3.95
C GLU A 93 11.67 2.64 3.87
N ARG A 94 12.84 2.77 3.23
CA ARG A 94 13.86 1.71 3.13
C ARG A 94 15.01 2.04 4.07
N PRO A 95 15.64 1.06 4.73
CA PRO A 95 16.76 1.34 5.64
C PRO A 95 17.89 2.10 4.94
N GLY A 96 18.15 3.32 5.37
CA GLY A 96 19.26 4.14 4.87
C GLY A 96 19.04 4.77 3.49
N GLU A 97 17.85 4.68 2.91
CA GLU A 97 17.53 5.35 1.63
C GLU A 97 16.45 6.42 1.79
N GLU A 98 16.35 7.30 0.78
CA GLU A 98 15.27 8.27 0.72
C GLU A 98 13.90 7.57 0.58
N PRO A 99 12.88 8.05 1.30
CA PRO A 99 11.57 7.45 1.27
C PRO A 99 10.84 7.77 -0.04
N LEU A 100 10.10 6.79 -0.55
CA LEU A 100 9.32 6.91 -1.78
C LEU A 100 7.86 7.17 -1.48
N CYS A 101 7.31 8.22 -2.05
CA CYS A 101 5.93 8.63 -1.88
C CYS A 101 5.12 8.29 -3.14
N VAL A 102 3.95 7.67 -2.95
CA VAL A 102 2.99 7.34 -4.01
C VAL A 102 1.60 7.76 -3.55
N VAL A 103 0.74 8.24 -4.46
CA VAL A 103 -0.69 8.44 -4.16
C VAL A 103 -1.30 7.11 -3.70
N ALA A 104 -1.99 7.14 -2.56
CA ALA A 104 -2.37 5.92 -1.86
C ALA A 104 -3.28 5.00 -2.69
N THR A 105 -4.26 5.57 -3.40
CA THR A 105 -5.13 4.84 -4.33
C THR A 105 -4.36 4.14 -5.44
N MET A 106 -3.30 4.78 -5.97
CA MET A 106 -2.49 4.21 -7.05
C MET A 106 -1.66 3.02 -6.56
N ALA A 107 -0.95 3.18 -5.44
CA ALA A 107 -0.17 2.11 -4.85
C ALA A 107 -1.07 0.94 -4.43
N THR A 108 -2.19 1.22 -3.79
CA THR A 108 -3.12 0.20 -3.31
C THR A 108 -3.76 -0.59 -4.45
N ALA A 109 -4.16 0.07 -5.54
CA ALA A 109 -4.66 -0.61 -6.73
C ALA A 109 -3.60 -1.55 -7.34
N ALA A 110 -2.33 -1.13 -7.40
CA ALA A 110 -1.25 -1.96 -7.91
C ALA A 110 -0.97 -3.17 -6.99
N LEU A 111 -0.98 -2.99 -5.67
CA LEU A 111 -0.82 -4.09 -4.70
C LEU A 111 -1.98 -5.09 -4.80
N ARG A 112 -3.23 -4.61 -4.87
CA ARG A 112 -4.42 -5.46 -5.08
C ARG A 112 -4.31 -6.26 -6.38
N TYR A 113 -3.88 -5.62 -7.46
CA TYR A 113 -3.65 -6.31 -8.73
C TYR A 113 -2.62 -7.44 -8.59
N LEU A 114 -1.50 -7.22 -7.88
CA LEU A 114 -0.51 -8.27 -7.64
C LEU A 114 -1.08 -9.42 -6.81
N VAL A 115 -1.87 -9.13 -5.77
CA VAL A 115 -2.56 -10.16 -4.97
C VAL A 115 -3.46 -11.03 -5.85
N LEU A 116 -4.32 -10.41 -6.66
CA LEU A 116 -5.23 -11.13 -7.57
C LEU A 116 -4.46 -11.94 -8.60
N ARG A 117 -3.36 -11.38 -9.13
CA ARG A 117 -2.53 -12.06 -10.12
C ARG A 117 -1.84 -13.30 -9.54
N LEU A 118 -1.25 -13.18 -8.35
CA LEU A 118 -0.59 -14.31 -7.66
C LEU A 118 -1.59 -15.37 -7.20
N ALA A 119 -2.82 -14.98 -6.85
CA ALA A 119 -3.90 -15.93 -6.56
C ALA A 119 -4.29 -16.74 -7.81
N ALA A 120 -4.37 -16.10 -8.98
CA ALA A 120 -4.68 -16.79 -10.24
C ALA A 120 -3.56 -17.71 -10.75
N GLU A 121 -2.31 -17.48 -10.31
CA GLU A 121 -1.14 -18.28 -10.69
C GLU A 121 -0.87 -19.47 -9.76
N ARG A 122 -1.55 -19.56 -8.60
CA ARG A 122 -1.49 -20.76 -7.76
C ARG A 122 -2.22 -21.90 -8.46
N PRO A 123 -1.55 -23.04 -8.74
CA PRO A 123 -2.25 -24.22 -9.26
C PRO A 123 -3.36 -24.62 -8.30
N GLN A 124 -4.54 -24.96 -8.81
CA GLN A 124 -5.51 -25.72 -8.03
C GLN A 124 -4.81 -27.03 -7.65
N GLU A 125 -4.43 -27.19 -6.38
CA GLU A 125 -4.10 -28.50 -5.85
C GLU A 125 -5.37 -29.34 -5.99
N THR A 126 -5.40 -30.18 -7.02
CA THR A 126 -6.46 -31.15 -7.24
C THR A 126 -6.49 -32.07 -6.03
N GLU A 127 -7.48 -31.89 -5.15
CA GLU A 127 -7.85 -32.89 -4.14
C GLU A 127 -7.95 -34.25 -4.84
N THR A 128 -7.10 -35.18 -4.43
CA THR A 128 -7.13 -36.59 -4.82
C THR A 128 -7.46 -37.42 -3.59
#